data_AF-A0A1Y0FZ46-F1
#
_entry.id   AF-A0A1Y0FZ46-F1
#
_cell.length_a   1.000
_cell.length_b   1.000
_cell.length_c   1.000
_cell.angle_alpha   90.00
_cell.angle_beta   90.00
_cell.angle_gamma   90.00
#
_symmetry.space_group_name_H-M   'P 1'
#
loop_
_entity.id
_entity.type
_entity.pdbx_description
1 polymer ?
#
loop_
_entity_poly.entity_id
_entity_poly.type
_entity_poly.pdbx_seq_one_letter_code
_entity_poly.pdbx_strand_id
1 'polypeptide(L)'
;MFTIIYFGYKPRLSLESADSAENRIDKITNIIKESKFGIHALSRLVSTTKGEVYRMNMPFELGIDYGCKKLKGGKRSKKKILILEKERYRFQKAISDLSGCDIKSHNDEVDKIICSVRNWFITEELGKGDSGNMVWDRYNDSSIPIR
;
A
#
# COMPACT_ATOMS: atom_id res chain seq x y z
N MET A 1 -4.67 -6.75 -3.03
CA MET A 1 -5.46 -7.47 -2.01
C MET A 1 -5.06 -8.93 -1.94
N PHE A 2 -5.27 -9.68 -3.02
CA PHE A 2 -4.90 -11.10 -3.15
C PHE A 2 -3.57 -11.47 -2.49
N THR A 3 -2.46 -10.84 -2.87
CA THR A 3 -1.12 -11.17 -2.37
C THR A 3 -0.97 -11.04 -0.86
N ILE A 4 -1.71 -10.13 -0.23
CA ILE A 4 -1.69 -9.95 1.23
C ILE A 4 -2.29 -11.18 1.91
N ILE A 5 -3.47 -11.60 1.43
CA ILE A 5 -4.19 -12.77 1.92
C ILE A 5 -3.41 -14.05 1.59
N TYR A 6 -2.83 -14.14 0.39
CA TYR A 6 -1.98 -15.26 -0.04
C TYR A 6 -0.87 -15.59 0.96
N PHE A 7 -0.23 -14.58 1.53
CA PHE A 7 0.81 -14.74 2.55
C PHE A 7 0.27 -14.85 3.99
N GLY A 8 -1.04 -15.04 4.18
CA GLY A 8 -1.69 -15.23 5.47
C GLY A 8 -1.87 -13.95 6.28
N TYR A 9 -1.74 -12.77 5.66
CA TYR A 9 -1.97 -11.49 6.34
C TYR A 9 -3.43 -11.05 6.21
N LYS A 10 -3.94 -10.41 7.27
CA LYS A 10 -5.25 -9.78 7.25
C LYS A 10 -5.15 -8.36 6.68
N PRO A 11 -5.70 -8.07 5.49
CA PRO A 11 -5.79 -6.71 4.99
C PRO A 11 -6.70 -5.88 5.90
N ARG A 12 -6.37 -4.59 6.06
CA ARG A 12 -7.20 -3.61 6.76
C ARG A 12 -7.44 -2.42 5.83
N LEU A 13 -8.71 -2.14 5.53
CA LEU A 13 -9.12 -1.09 4.61
C LEU A 13 -9.95 -0.01 5.30
N SER A 14 -9.77 1.25 4.90
CA SER A 14 -10.58 2.37 5.40
C SER A 14 -12.05 2.31 4.99
N LEU A 15 -12.43 1.39 4.10
CA LEU A 15 -13.80 1.12 3.68
C LEU A 15 -14.53 0.10 4.55
N GLU A 16 -13.89 -0.48 5.57
CA GLU A 16 -14.46 -1.54 6.43
C GLU A 16 -15.64 -1.08 7.31
N SER A 17 -15.85 0.22 7.48
CA SER A 17 -16.96 0.78 8.28
C SER A 17 -17.64 1.92 7.53
N ALA A 18 -18.91 1.72 7.17
CA ALA A 18 -19.77 2.74 6.56
C ALA A 18 -20.48 3.64 7.61
N ASP A 19 -20.11 3.52 8.89
CA ASP A 19 -20.70 4.36 9.93
C ASP A 19 -20.42 5.84 9.66
N SER A 20 -21.49 6.59 9.44
CA SER A 20 -21.45 8.02 9.12
C SER A 20 -21.24 8.90 10.36
N ALA A 21 -21.34 8.34 11.57
CA ALA A 21 -21.08 9.04 12.82
C ALA A 21 -19.58 9.09 13.18
N GLU A 22 -18.76 8.19 12.62
CA GLU A 22 -17.32 8.15 12.90
C GLU A 22 -16.51 8.91 11.84
N ASN A 23 -15.62 9.79 12.28
CA ASN A 23 -14.78 10.59 11.39
C ASN A 23 -13.83 9.69 10.59
N ARG A 24 -13.77 9.87 9.26
CA ARG A 24 -12.90 9.11 8.35
C ARG A 24 -11.43 9.14 8.77
N ILE A 25 -10.96 10.28 9.30
CA ILE A 25 -9.58 10.43 9.77
C ILE A 25 -9.33 9.52 10.97
N ASP A 26 -10.26 9.43 11.91
CA ASP A 26 -10.12 8.56 13.08
C ASP A 26 -10.01 7.09 12.67
N LYS A 27 -10.88 6.63 11.75
CA LYS A 27 -10.80 5.29 11.15
C LYS A 27 -9.43 5.01 10.53
N ILE A 28 -8.95 5.90 9.67
CA ILE A 28 -7.64 5.79 9.02
C ILE A 28 -6.53 5.69 10.07
N THR A 29 -6.54 6.58 11.07
CA THR A 29 -5.50 6.59 12.10
C THR A 29 -5.55 5.32 12.95
N ASN A 30 -6.74 4.79 13.26
CA ASN A 30 -6.89 3.53 14.01
C ASN A 30 -6.35 2.34 13.20
N ILE A 31 -6.68 2.25 11.91
CA ILE A 31 -6.13 1.23 11.01
C ILE A 31 -4.60 1.32 10.95
N ILE A 32 -4.03 2.52 10.80
CA ILE A 32 -2.58 2.74 10.78
C ILE A 32 -1.95 2.30 12.11
N LYS A 33 -2.56 2.69 13.23
CA LYS A 33 -2.16 2.38 14.62
C LYS A 33 -2.37 0.91 14.99
N GLU A 34 -3.08 0.11 14.22
CA GLU A 34 -3.24 -1.32 14.47
C GLU A 34 -2.34 -2.14 13.56
N SER A 35 -2.15 -1.70 12.32
CA SER A 35 -1.46 -2.47 11.28
C SER A 35 0.06 -2.50 11.47
N LYS A 36 0.70 -3.67 11.31
CA LYS A 36 2.18 -3.79 11.32
C LYS A 36 2.85 -3.20 10.08
N PHE A 37 2.11 -3.16 8.98
CA PHE A 37 2.54 -2.72 7.66
C PHE A 37 1.65 -1.60 7.13
N GLY A 38 2.16 -0.80 6.20
CA GLY A 38 1.39 0.16 5.41
C GLY A 38 1.67 -0.06 3.92
N ILE A 39 0.65 -0.11 3.07
CA ILE A 39 0.80 -0.23 1.62
C ILE A 39 -0.04 0.88 0.99
N HIS A 40 0.60 1.82 0.31
CA HIS A 40 -0.06 3.01 -0.25
C HIS A 40 0.10 3.04 -1.76
N ALA A 41 -1.00 3.12 -2.49
CA ALA A 41 -1.02 3.26 -3.94
C ALA A 41 -1.24 4.72 -4.34
N LEU A 42 -0.27 5.32 -5.01
CA LEU A 42 -0.26 6.73 -5.40
C LEU A 42 -0.68 6.96 -6.87
N SER A 43 -0.95 5.87 -7.58
CA SER A 43 -1.21 5.80 -9.03
C SER A 43 -2.35 6.68 -9.56
N ARG A 44 -3.27 7.16 -8.70
CA ARG A 44 -4.46 7.94 -9.09
C ARG A 44 -4.35 9.45 -8.89
N LEU A 45 -3.13 9.94 -8.67
CA LEU A 45 -2.84 11.35 -8.44
C LEU A 45 -2.70 12.14 -9.74
N VAL A 46 -3.79 12.23 -10.50
CA VAL A 46 -3.82 12.92 -11.78
C VAL A 46 -5.04 13.83 -11.85
N SER A 47 -4.82 15.08 -12.24
CA SER A 47 -5.84 15.99 -12.76
C SER A 47 -5.48 16.20 -14.23
N THR A 48 -6.29 15.66 -15.13
CA THR A 48 -6.06 15.67 -16.57
C THR A 48 -6.71 16.87 -17.26
N THR A 49 -7.69 17.50 -16.61
CA THR A 49 -8.43 18.63 -17.18
C THR A 49 -8.43 19.84 -16.24
N LYS A 50 -8.53 21.05 -16.81
CA LYS A 50 -8.64 22.29 -16.03
C LYS A 50 -9.95 22.26 -15.26
N GLY A 51 -9.88 22.40 -13.93
CA GLY A 51 -11.04 22.35 -13.03
C GLY A 51 -11.35 20.96 -12.46
N GLU A 52 -10.60 19.92 -12.86
CA GLU A 52 -10.71 18.60 -12.21
C GLU A 52 -10.12 18.63 -10.81
N VAL A 53 -10.81 17.97 -9.87
CA VAL A 53 -10.39 17.90 -8.47
C VAL A 53 -9.23 16.92 -8.32
N TYR A 54 -8.07 17.44 -7.92
CA TYR A 54 -6.89 16.64 -7.62
C TYR A 54 -7.01 15.95 -6.26
N ARG A 55 -7.33 14.65 -6.26
CA ARG A 55 -7.55 13.88 -5.01
C ARG A 55 -6.23 13.57 -4.30
N MET A 56 -5.99 14.18 -3.14
CA MET A 56 -4.76 13.98 -2.34
C MET A 56 -4.91 12.96 -1.20
N ASN A 57 -5.97 12.14 -1.20
CA ASN A 57 -6.27 11.24 -0.08
C ASN A 57 -5.12 10.25 0.21
N MET A 58 -4.56 9.61 -0.82
CA MET A 58 -3.48 8.63 -0.62
C MET A 58 -2.17 9.26 -0.13
N PRO A 59 -1.70 10.41 -0.66
CA PRO A 59 -0.61 11.18 -0.07
C PRO A 59 -0.85 11.57 1.39
N PHE A 60 -2.08 11.98 1.72
CA PHE A 60 -2.45 12.36 3.08
C PHE A 60 -2.37 11.17 4.05
N GLU A 61 -2.95 10.02 3.67
CA GLU A 61 -2.89 8.77 4.43
C GLU A 61 -1.42 8.30 4.62
N LEU A 62 -0.60 8.39 3.57
CA LEU A 62 0.83 8.10 3.61
C LEU A 62 1.57 9.02 4.60
N GLY A 63 1.27 10.32 4.59
CA GLY A 63 1.86 11.29 5.52
C GLY A 63 1.57 10.96 6.99
N ILE A 64 0.32 10.60 7.31
CA ILE A 64 -0.07 10.15 8.66
C ILE A 64 0.70 8.87 9.03
N ASP A 65 0.85 7.93 8.10
CA ASP A 65 1.54 6.67 8.34
C ASP A 65 3.05 6.89 8.62
N TYR A 66 3.71 7.74 7.83
CA TYR A 66 5.08 8.18 8.10
C TYR A 66 5.20 8.86 9.48
N GLY A 67 4.27 9.76 9.81
CA GLY A 67 4.23 10.39 11.13
C GLY A 67 4.09 9.37 12.26
N CYS A 68 3.22 8.38 12.08
CA CYS A 68 3.06 7.27 13.03
C CYS A 68 4.37 6.49 13.21
N LYS A 69 5.08 6.20 12.11
CA LYS A 69 6.39 5.53 12.17
C LYS A 69 7.45 6.39 12.86
N LYS A 70 7.54 7.67 12.53
CA LYS A 70 8.66 8.53 12.95
C LYS A 70 8.48 9.14 14.34
N LEU A 71 7.25 9.46 14.73
CA LEU A 71 6.98 10.30 15.90
C LEU A 71 6.42 9.55 17.12
N LYS A 72 5.71 8.42 16.95
CA LYS A 72 5.07 7.68 18.07
C LYS A 72 6.03 6.80 18.89
N GLY A 73 7.22 6.47 18.38
CA GLY A 73 8.16 5.57 19.05
C GLY A 73 7.64 4.13 19.24
N GLY A 74 8.30 3.38 20.14
CA GLY A 74 7.87 2.02 20.56
C GLY A 74 7.75 1.01 19.41
N LYS A 75 6.69 0.17 19.43
CA LYS A 75 6.44 -0.82 18.36
C LYS A 75 6.20 -0.17 16.98
N ARG A 76 5.75 1.10 16.95
CA ARG A 76 5.38 1.80 15.70
C ARG A 76 6.59 2.28 14.91
N SER A 77 7.74 2.51 15.56
CA SER A 77 8.98 2.87 14.84
C SER A 77 9.46 1.78 13.86
N LYS A 78 9.11 0.52 14.16
CA LYS A 78 9.43 -0.65 13.33
C LYS A 78 8.45 -0.87 12.17
N LYS A 79 7.34 -0.10 12.08
CA LYS A 79 6.35 -0.23 10.99
C LYS A 79 7.04 -0.08 9.63
N LYS A 80 6.76 -0.98 8.68
CA LYS A 80 7.30 -0.91 7.31
C LYS A 80 6.22 -0.42 6.35
N ILE A 81 6.62 0.40 5.39
CA ILE A 81 5.72 1.05 4.43
C ILE A 81 6.18 0.71 3.03
N LEU A 82 5.25 0.24 2.20
CA LEU A 82 5.41 0.06 0.75
C LEU A 82 4.63 1.15 0.03
N ILE A 83 5.27 1.76 -0.97
CA ILE A 83 4.64 2.73 -1.86
C ILE A 83 4.59 2.12 -3.26
N LEU A 84 3.39 2.07 -3.83
CA LEU A 84 3.11 1.61 -5.19
C LEU A 84 2.73 2.81 -6.05
N GLU A 85 3.24 2.86 -7.27
CA GLU A 85 2.95 3.91 -8.24
C GLU A 85 2.82 3.34 -9.65
N LYS A 86 2.02 3.97 -10.51
CA LYS A 86 1.87 3.53 -11.90
C LYS A 86 3.15 3.83 -12.69
N GLU A 87 3.65 5.06 -12.58
CA GLU A 87 4.76 5.56 -13.39
C GLU A 87 6.01 5.83 -12.55
N ARG A 88 7.16 5.32 -13.02
CA ARG A 88 8.45 5.57 -12.35
C ARG A 88 8.71 7.08 -12.24
N TYR A 89 9.12 7.52 -11.06
CA TYR A 89 9.50 8.91 -10.73
C TYR A 89 8.39 9.98 -10.84
N ARG A 90 7.16 9.63 -11.25
CA ARG A 90 6.08 10.63 -11.38
C ARG A 90 5.77 11.32 -10.04
N PHE A 91 5.60 10.53 -8.99
CA PHE A 91 5.28 11.08 -7.68
C PHE A 91 6.45 11.83 -7.02
N GLN A 92 7.70 11.45 -7.32
CA GLN A 92 8.89 12.15 -6.82
C GLN A 92 8.97 13.59 -7.35
N LYS A 93 8.46 13.85 -8.55
CA LYS A 93 8.34 15.22 -9.08
C LYS A 93 7.37 16.08 -8.26
N ALA A 94 6.35 15.47 -7.67
CA ALA A 94 5.35 16.16 -6.85
C ALA A 94 5.81 16.33 -5.40
N ILE A 95 6.55 15.36 -4.85
CA ILE A 95 7.08 15.38 -3.48
C ILE A 95 8.54 14.92 -3.51
N SER A 96 9.46 15.87 -3.67
CA SER A 96 10.90 15.61 -3.77
C SER A 96 11.48 14.94 -2.52
N ASP A 97 10.88 15.15 -1.35
CA ASP A 97 11.30 14.53 -0.08
C ASP A 97 11.20 13.00 -0.11
N LEU A 98 10.40 12.44 -1.02
CA LEU A 98 10.26 11.00 -1.22
C LEU A 98 11.23 10.43 -2.27
N SER A 99 12.15 11.24 -2.81
CA SER A 99 13.14 10.78 -3.79
C SER A 99 14.10 9.73 -3.23
N GLY A 100 14.31 9.72 -1.90
CA GLY A 100 15.07 8.69 -1.21
C GLY A 100 14.27 7.42 -0.87
N CYS A 101 12.98 7.36 -1.21
CA CYS A 101 12.13 6.20 -0.96
C CYS A 101 12.09 5.28 -2.19
N ASP A 102 12.20 3.98 -1.95
CA ASP A 102 12.08 2.94 -2.99
C ASP A 102 10.60 2.73 -3.35
N ILE A 103 10.12 3.55 -4.29
CA ILE A 103 8.76 3.47 -4.84
C ILE A 103 8.72 2.37 -5.91
N LYS A 104 7.81 1.40 -5.73
CA LYS A 104 7.62 0.30 -6.69
C LYS A 104 6.66 0.72 -7.80
N SER A 105 7.19 0.92 -8.99
CA SER A 105 6.40 1.22 -10.19
C SER A 105 5.83 -0.05 -10.82
N HIS A 106 4.56 -0.03 -11.25
CA HIS A 106 3.88 -1.23 -11.76
C HIS A 106 3.26 -1.09 -13.16
N ASN A 107 3.34 0.07 -13.82
CA ASN A 107 2.82 0.31 -15.18
C ASN A 107 1.33 -0.03 -15.38
N ASP A 108 0.53 -0.04 -14.32
CA ASP A 108 -0.88 -0.49 -14.36
C ASP A 108 -1.06 -1.99 -14.66
N GLU A 109 0.01 -2.79 -14.54
CA GLU A 109 -0.01 -4.24 -14.80
C GLU A 109 -0.18 -5.02 -13.48
N VAL A 110 -1.16 -5.94 -13.45
CA VAL A 110 -1.58 -6.64 -12.22
C VAL A 110 -0.51 -7.60 -11.70
N ASP A 111 0.13 -8.33 -12.60
CA ASP A 111 1.26 -9.23 -12.33
C ASP A 111 2.43 -8.46 -11.69
N LYS A 112 2.73 -7.24 -12.18
CA LYS A 112 3.75 -6.37 -11.59
C LYS A 112 3.38 -5.90 -10.19
N ILE A 113 2.11 -5.60 -9.93
CA ILE A 113 1.63 -5.26 -8.57
C ILE A 113 1.83 -6.47 -7.64
N ILE A 114 1.39 -7.66 -8.08
CA ILE A 114 1.51 -8.90 -7.30
C ILE A 114 2.98 -9.19 -6.99
N CYS A 115 3.85 -9.12 -7.99
CA CYS A 115 5.29 -9.34 -7.83
C CYS A 115 5.92 -8.29 -6.90
N SER A 116 5.52 -7.02 -7.00
CA SER A 116 6.04 -5.94 -6.15
C SER A 116 5.68 -6.15 -4.68
N VAL A 117 4.41 -6.48 -4.40
CA VAL A 117 3.94 -6.75 -3.04
C VAL A 117 4.59 -8.03 -2.49
N ARG A 118 4.69 -9.09 -3.30
CA ARG A 118 5.37 -10.34 -2.93
C ARG A 118 6.83 -10.12 -2.57
N ASN A 119 7.59 -9.46 -3.45
CA ASN A 119 9.01 -9.22 -3.24
C ASN A 119 9.24 -8.39 -1.98
N TRP A 120 8.39 -7.39 -1.75
CA TRP A 120 8.45 -6.57 -0.55
C TRP A 120 8.19 -7.38 0.72
N PHE A 121 7.17 -8.23 0.76
CA PHE A 121 6.93 -9.10 1.93
C PHE A 121 8.09 -10.05 2.22
N ILE A 122 8.69 -10.61 1.18
CA ILE A 122 9.83 -11.52 1.34
C ILE A 122 11.05 -10.78 1.89
N THR A 123 11.34 -9.60 1.37
CA THR A 123 12.47 -8.79 1.86
C THR A 123 12.25 -8.29 3.28
N GLU A 124 11.06 -7.80 3.61
CA GLU A 124 10.83 -7.06 4.85
C GLU A 124 10.36 -7.93 6.03
N GLU A 125 9.90 -9.15 5.77
CA GLU A 125 9.27 -9.98 6.82
C GLU A 125 9.51 -11.49 6.68
N LEU A 126 9.28 -12.10 5.50
CA LEU A 126 9.23 -13.56 5.38
C LEU A 126 10.59 -14.22 5.16
N GLY A 127 11.56 -13.52 4.58
CA GLY A 127 12.89 -14.02 4.20
C GLY A 127 12.89 -14.98 3.00
N LYS A 128 11.92 -15.90 2.92
CA LYS A 128 11.68 -16.81 1.79
C LYS A 128 10.19 -17.00 1.55
N GLY A 129 9.81 -17.32 0.32
CA GLY A 129 8.43 -17.58 -0.07
C GLY A 129 8.31 -17.95 -1.54
N ASP A 130 7.10 -18.33 -1.96
CA ASP A 130 6.79 -18.80 -3.32
C ASP A 130 7.26 -17.81 -4.40
N SER A 131 7.59 -18.33 -5.59
CA SER A 131 8.04 -17.51 -6.71
C SER A 131 6.93 -16.57 -7.22
N GLY A 132 7.31 -15.50 -7.91
CA GLY A 132 6.33 -14.58 -8.51
C GLY A 132 5.34 -15.30 -9.43
N ASN A 133 5.84 -16.24 -10.24
CA ASN A 133 5.01 -17.05 -11.13
C ASN A 133 4.01 -17.91 -10.36
N MET A 134 4.42 -18.58 -9.28
CA MET A 134 3.49 -19.40 -8.48
C MET A 134 2.37 -18.55 -7.87
N VAL A 135 2.69 -17.36 -7.36
CA VAL A 135 1.68 -16.44 -6.80
C VAL A 135 0.76 -15.92 -7.91
N TRP A 136 1.29 -15.66 -9.11
CA TRP A 136 0.52 -15.23 -10.27
C TRP A 136 -0.40 -16.34 -10.81
N ASP A 137 0.08 -17.57 -10.92
CA ASP A 137 -0.71 -18.72 -11.35
C ASP A 137 -1.88 -18.94 -10.37
N ARG A 138 -1.61 -18.85 -9.07
CA ARG A 138 -2.63 -18.91 -8.01
C ARG A 138 -3.64 -17.76 -8.07
N TYR A 139 -3.25 -16.58 -8.57
CA TYR A 139 -4.19 -15.47 -8.75
C TYR A 139 -5.17 -15.73 -9.89
N ASN A 140 -4.71 -16.40 -10.95
CA ASN A 140 -5.54 -16.72 -12.11
C ASN A 140 -6.38 -17.99 -11.91
N ASP A 141 -6.00 -18.86 -10.98
CA ASP A 141 -6.76 -20.07 -10.66
C ASP A 141 -7.88 -19.79 -9.65
N SER A 142 -9.11 -19.74 -10.14
CA SER A 142 -10.32 -19.48 -9.34
C SER A 142 -10.74 -20.67 -8.47
N SER A 143 -10.13 -21.84 -8.63
CA SER A 143 -10.50 -23.07 -7.91
C SER A 143 -9.80 -23.24 -6.56
N ILE A 144 -8.82 -22.38 -6.27
CA ILE A 144 -7.95 -22.52 -5.10
C ILE A 144 -8.40 -21.54 -4.01
N PRO A 145 -8.86 -22.03 -2.84
CA PRO A 145 -9.14 -21.17 -1.70
C PRO A 145 -7.87 -20.46 -1.26
N ILE A 146 -7.95 -19.13 -1.12
CA ILE A 146 -6.89 -18.36 -0.48
C ILE A 146 -6.94 -18.69 1.02
N ARG A 147 -5.81 -19.12 1.59
CA ARG A 147 -5.68 -19.53 2.99
C ARG A 147 -5.95 -18.39 3.97
#